data_AF-A9KS21-F1
#
_entry.id   AF-A9KS21-F1
#
_cell.length_a   1.000
_cell.length_b   1.000
_cell.length_c   1.000
_cell.angle_alpha   90.00
_cell.angle_beta   90.00
_cell.angle_gamma   90.00
#
_symmetry.space_group_name_H-M   'P 1'
#
loop_
_entity.id
_entity.type
_entity.pdbx_description
1 polymer ?
#
loop_
_entity_poly.entity_id
_entity_poly.type
_entity_poly.pdbx_seq_one_letter_code
_entity_poly.pdbx_strand_id
1 'polypeptide(L)'
;MTKWKKNKKVEKEGVIYLENLVNNHGSIFREVPGDKDTGIDGFIEFVDSEEATGRLLAVQVKSGDSYYNSEKKKFILYPDQEHLDYWKSYTLPVIVVFYSPTEGCSAWIGIEEHIKNLKYHNKPLLSRIEVNNEGYNKVGIDLDDLKELYGYEV
;
A
#
# COMPACT_ATOMS: atom_id res chain seq x y z
N MET A 1 -18.62 13.31 -25.12
CA MET A 1 -18.92 12.18 -24.21
C MET A 1 -17.76 12.00 -23.25
N THR A 2 -18.00 12.17 -21.95
CA THR A 2 -17.02 11.90 -20.89
C THR A 2 -16.73 10.41 -20.86
N LYS A 3 -15.50 10.00 -21.17
CA LYS A 3 -15.11 8.59 -21.20
C LYS A 3 -14.76 8.13 -19.78
N TRP A 4 -15.48 7.13 -19.26
CA TRP A 4 -15.04 6.40 -18.08
C TRP A 4 -13.80 5.57 -18.47
N LYS A 5 -12.61 6.00 -18.04
CA LYS A 5 -11.37 5.27 -18.32
C LYS A 5 -11.44 3.93 -17.58
N LYS A 6 -11.13 2.82 -18.26
CA LYS A 6 -11.08 1.47 -17.66
C LYS A 6 -10.21 1.42 -16.39
N ASN A 7 -9.16 2.24 -16.34
CA ASN A 7 -8.25 2.34 -15.19
C ASN A 7 -8.98 2.74 -13.89
N LYS A 8 -9.98 3.63 -13.94
CA LYS A 8 -10.74 4.04 -12.75
C LYS A 8 -11.50 2.88 -12.11
N LYS A 9 -11.94 1.90 -12.91
CA LYS A 9 -12.59 0.70 -12.39
C LYS A 9 -11.57 -0.15 -11.63
N VAL A 10 -10.40 -0.40 -12.21
CA VAL A 10 -9.34 -1.23 -11.63
C VAL A 10 -8.76 -0.60 -10.37
N GLU A 11 -8.54 0.72 -10.38
CA GLU A 11 -8.15 1.51 -9.21
C GLU A 11 -9.16 1.32 -8.07
N LYS A 12 -10.46 1.50 -8.35
CA LYS A 12 -11.52 1.33 -7.35
C LYS A 12 -11.65 -0.11 -6.84
N GLU A 13 -11.44 -1.12 -7.70
CA GLU A 13 -11.40 -2.53 -7.27
C GLU A 13 -10.30 -2.79 -6.23
N GLY A 14 -9.14 -2.16 -6.38
CA GLY A 14 -8.05 -2.26 -5.39
C GLY A 14 -8.41 -1.61 -4.05
N VAL A 15 -9.05 -0.44 -4.08
CA VAL A 15 -9.49 0.24 -2.85
C VAL A 15 -10.56 -0.60 -2.14
N ILE A 16 -11.55 -1.14 -2.87
CA ILE A 16 -12.57 -2.03 -2.30
C ILE A 16 -11.94 -3.30 -1.72
N TYR A 17 -10.96 -3.89 -2.41
CA TYR A 17 -10.23 -5.05 -1.90
C TYR A 17 -9.57 -4.74 -0.55
N LEU A 18 -8.86 -3.61 -0.45
CA LEU A 18 -8.22 -3.18 0.79
C LEU A 18 -9.25 -2.90 1.89
N GLU A 19 -10.32 -2.18 1.58
CA GLU A 19 -11.39 -1.86 2.53
C GLU A 19 -12.01 -3.14 3.12
N ASN A 20 -12.31 -4.14 2.28
CA ASN A 20 -12.81 -5.43 2.75
C ASN A 20 -11.82 -6.13 3.67
N LEU A 21 -10.53 -6.10 3.34
CA LEU A 21 -9.48 -6.71 4.15
C LEU A 21 -9.38 -6.04 5.53
N VAL A 22 -9.43 -4.71 5.58
CA VAL A 22 -9.42 -3.92 6.81
C VAL A 22 -10.67 -4.14 7.65
N ASN A 23 -11.85 -4.17 7.03
CA ASN A 23 -13.11 -4.44 7.71
C ASN A 23 -13.17 -5.85 8.28
N ASN A 24 -12.70 -6.86 7.55
CA ASN A 24 -12.67 -8.26 8.02
C ASN A 24 -11.72 -8.45 9.21
N HIS A 25 -10.65 -7.67 9.28
CA HIS A 25 -9.75 -7.61 10.43
C HIS A 25 -10.37 -6.88 11.64
N GLY A 26 -11.47 -6.15 11.45
CA GLY A 26 -12.09 -5.34 12.51
C GLY A 26 -11.43 -3.98 12.72
N SER A 27 -10.62 -3.52 11.76
CA SER A 27 -10.00 -2.19 11.77
C SER A 27 -10.76 -1.20 10.88
N ILE A 28 -10.34 0.06 10.88
CA ILE A 28 -11.06 1.14 10.19
C ILE A 28 -10.27 1.58 8.96
N PHE A 29 -10.90 1.58 7.79
CA PHE A 29 -10.38 2.21 6.59
C PHE A 29 -11.13 3.52 6.30
N ARG A 30 -10.39 4.59 6.01
CA ARG A 30 -10.92 5.91 5.62
C ARG A 30 -10.44 6.24 4.22
N GLU A 31 -11.30 6.07 3.23
CA GLU A 31 -11.01 6.42 1.84
C GLU A 31 -10.90 7.94 1.67
N VAL A 32 -9.87 8.39 0.93
CA VAL A 32 -9.80 9.75 0.39
C VAL A 32 -10.55 9.77 -0.94
N PRO A 33 -11.52 10.68 -1.14
CA PRO A 33 -12.22 10.79 -2.41
C PRO A 33 -11.26 10.97 -3.59
N GLY A 34 -11.39 10.17 -4.65
CA GLY A 34 -10.41 10.14 -5.75
C GLY A 34 -10.37 11.38 -6.65
N ASP A 35 -11.24 12.37 -6.44
CA ASP A 35 -11.09 13.72 -7.03
C ASP A 35 -10.21 14.64 -6.19
N LYS A 36 -9.81 14.19 -5.00
CA LYS A 36 -9.01 14.89 -4.00
C LYS A 36 -7.75 14.13 -3.61
N ASP A 37 -7.54 12.92 -4.13
CA ASP A 37 -6.29 12.21 -3.91
C ASP A 37 -5.14 12.97 -4.59
N THR A 38 -4.00 13.01 -3.91
CA THR A 38 -2.73 13.55 -4.42
C THR A 38 -1.62 12.51 -4.28
N GLY A 39 -1.98 11.23 -4.34
CA GLY A 39 -1.07 10.09 -4.13
C GLY A 39 -1.22 9.36 -2.79
N ILE A 40 -2.32 9.59 -2.06
CA ILE A 40 -2.78 8.80 -0.90
C ILE A 40 -4.27 8.54 -1.08
N ASP A 41 -4.65 7.27 -1.14
CA ASP A 41 -6.02 6.81 -1.43
C ASP A 41 -6.83 6.59 -0.14
N GLY A 42 -6.17 6.50 1.01
CA GLY A 42 -6.85 6.36 2.28
C GLY A 42 -5.93 6.20 3.47
N PHE A 43 -6.56 5.96 4.62
CA PHE A 43 -5.89 5.73 5.89
C PHE A 43 -6.44 4.50 6.58
N ILE A 44 -5.54 3.68 7.14
CA ILE A 44 -5.90 2.56 8.02
C ILE A 44 -5.67 2.99 9.45
N GLU A 45 -6.66 2.79 10.31
CA GLU A 45 -6.51 2.87 11.77
C GLU A 45 -6.79 1.50 12.37
N PHE A 46 -5.83 1.01 13.15
CA PHE A 46 -6.03 -0.22 13.89
C PHE A 46 -6.96 0.01 15.08
N VAL A 47 -7.80 -0.98 15.32
CA VAL A 47 -8.69 -1.06 16.48
C VAL A 47 -8.09 -2.11 17.42
N ASP A 48 -8.07 -1.79 18.71
CA ASP A 48 -7.60 -2.68 19.75
C ASP A 48 -8.64 -2.76 20.86
N SER A 49 -9.07 -3.97 21.21
CA SER A 49 -10.12 -4.19 22.23
C SER A 49 -11.38 -3.32 22.02
N GLU A 50 -11.84 -3.21 20.76
CA GLU A 50 -12.96 -2.35 20.33
C GLU A 50 -12.71 -0.84 20.42
N GLU A 51 -11.50 -0.41 20.78
CA GLU A 51 -11.10 1.00 20.82
C GLU A 51 -10.27 1.39 19.60
N ALA A 52 -10.66 2.48 18.94
CA ALA A 52 -9.88 3.07 17.86
C ALA A 52 -8.58 3.67 18.45
N THR A 53 -7.42 3.23 17.97
CA THR A 53 -6.12 3.57 18.58
C THR A 53 -5.67 5.01 18.38
N GLY A 54 -6.30 5.75 17.45
CA GLY A 54 -5.87 7.07 16.99
C GLY A 54 -4.62 7.02 16.10
N ARG A 55 -4.06 5.84 15.84
CA ARG A 55 -2.81 5.68 15.12
C ARG A 55 -3.07 5.20 13.70
N LEU A 56 -2.55 5.95 12.73
CA LEU A 56 -2.93 5.86 11.32
C LEU A 56 -1.75 5.48 10.44
N LEU A 57 -2.01 4.64 9.43
CA LEU A 57 -1.15 4.44 8.27
C LEU A 57 -1.76 5.16 7.07
N ALA A 58 -0.94 5.91 6.34
CA ALA A 58 -1.34 6.45 5.05
C ALA A 58 -1.11 5.39 3.97
N VAL A 59 -2.07 5.23 3.05
CA VAL A 59 -2.06 4.16 2.07
C VAL A 59 -2.21 4.70 0.66
N GLN A 60 -1.30 4.27 -0.23
CA GLN A 60 -1.49 4.33 -1.67
C GLN A 60 -1.76 2.92 -2.20
N VAL A 61 -2.79 2.76 -3.01
CA VAL A 61 -3.16 1.54 -3.71
C VAL A 61 -2.72 1.61 -5.17
N LYS A 62 -1.97 0.61 -5.61
CA LYS A 62 -1.58 0.37 -7.01
C LYS A 62 -2.22 -0.93 -7.49
N SER A 63 -3.37 -0.80 -8.12
CA SER A 63 -4.16 -1.93 -8.63
C SER A 63 -3.97 -2.11 -10.14
N GLY A 64 -3.84 -3.36 -10.56
CA GLY A 64 -3.78 -3.77 -11.96
C GLY A 64 -2.66 -4.75 -12.26
N ASP A 65 -2.91 -5.64 -13.21
CA ASP A 65 -1.98 -6.72 -13.57
C ASP A 65 -0.65 -6.20 -14.16
N SER A 66 -0.60 -4.94 -14.60
CA SER A 66 0.65 -4.30 -15.05
C SER A 66 1.71 -4.20 -13.95
N TYR A 67 1.29 -4.24 -12.68
CA TYR A 67 2.21 -4.25 -11.54
C TYR A 67 2.67 -5.66 -11.18
N TYR A 68 2.00 -6.72 -11.65
CA TYR A 68 2.29 -8.09 -11.25
C TYR A 68 3.04 -8.86 -12.34
N ASN A 69 4.19 -9.43 -11.97
CA ASN A 69 4.93 -10.35 -12.82
C ASN A 69 4.59 -11.79 -12.40
N SER A 70 3.75 -12.48 -13.17
CA SER A 70 3.28 -13.83 -12.86
C SER A 70 4.38 -14.89 -12.92
N GLU A 71 5.33 -14.78 -13.86
CA GLU A 71 6.47 -15.70 -13.98
C GLU A 71 7.38 -15.66 -12.74
N LYS A 72 7.61 -14.46 -12.21
CA LYS A 72 8.48 -14.22 -11.05
C LYS A 72 7.72 -14.13 -9.72
N LYS A 73 6.39 -14.21 -9.76
CA LYS A 73 5.47 -14.10 -8.61
C LYS A 73 5.78 -12.89 -7.72
N LYS A 74 5.89 -11.70 -8.32
CA LYS A 74 6.23 -10.48 -7.60
C LYS A 74 5.57 -9.24 -8.17
N PHE A 75 5.39 -8.23 -7.32
CA PHE A 75 4.94 -6.92 -7.74
C PHE A 75 6.12 -5.99 -8.05
N ILE A 76 5.96 -5.13 -9.05
CA ILE A 76 6.97 -4.19 -9.51
C ILE A 76 6.35 -2.81 -9.72
N LEU A 77 6.96 -1.79 -9.13
CA LEU A 77 6.60 -0.39 -9.30
C LEU A 77 7.82 0.45 -9.67
N TYR A 78 7.64 1.38 -10.60
CA TYR A 78 8.62 2.39 -10.96
C TYR A 78 8.09 3.74 -10.47
N PRO A 79 8.40 4.14 -9.22
CA PRO A 79 7.94 5.42 -8.71
C PRO A 79 8.74 6.56 -9.37
N ASP A 80 8.08 7.69 -9.59
CA ASP A 80 8.77 8.93 -9.94
C ASP A 80 9.25 9.67 -8.68
N GLN A 81 10.09 10.68 -8.88
CA GLN A 81 10.68 11.45 -7.80
C GLN A 81 9.61 12.22 -6.99
N GLU A 82 8.55 12.71 -7.66
CA GLU A 82 7.50 13.51 -7.04
C GLU A 82 6.68 12.68 -6.04
N HIS A 83 6.25 11.48 -6.41
CA HIS A 83 5.56 10.56 -5.50
C HIS A 83 6.46 10.15 -4.33
N LEU A 84 7.74 9.83 -4.58
CA LEU A 84 8.67 9.50 -3.50
C LEU A 84 8.86 10.66 -2.54
N ASP A 85 9.04 11.88 -3.05
CA ASP A 85 9.19 13.09 -2.23
C ASP A 85 7.93 13.37 -1.42
N TYR A 86 6.76 13.19 -2.03
CA TYR A 86 5.49 13.35 -1.36
C TYR A 86 5.30 12.33 -0.23
N TRP A 87 5.51 11.04 -0.49
CA TRP A 87 5.42 10.00 0.54
C TRP A 87 6.42 10.22 1.68
N LYS A 88 7.66 10.60 1.39
CA LYS A 88 8.67 10.93 2.42
C LYS A 88 8.31 12.14 3.28
N SER A 89 7.51 13.07 2.74
CA SER A 89 7.08 14.27 3.46
C SER A 89 5.92 14.00 4.41
N TYR A 90 5.28 12.83 4.31
CA TYR A 90 4.16 12.46 5.14
C TYR A 90 4.59 12.23 6.58
N THR A 91 3.81 12.76 7.53
CA THR A 91 4.10 12.58 8.97
C THR A 91 3.69 11.20 9.46
N LEU A 92 2.69 10.60 8.83
CA LEU A 92 2.28 9.21 9.08
C LEU A 92 3.16 8.27 8.24
N PRO A 93 3.43 7.04 8.72
CA PRO A 93 4.06 6.03 7.88
C PRO A 93 3.22 5.77 6.62
N VAL A 94 3.89 5.63 5.48
CA VAL A 94 3.24 5.41 4.18
C VAL A 94 3.48 3.98 3.73
N ILE A 95 2.40 3.26 3.44
CA ILE A 95 2.46 1.98 2.74
C ILE A 95 1.95 2.10 1.31
N VAL A 96 2.58 1.35 0.41
CA VAL A 96 2.03 1.08 -0.91
C VAL A 96 1.47 -0.33 -0.92
N VAL A 97 0.18 -0.44 -1.24
CA VAL A 97 -0.55 -1.69 -1.40
C VAL A 97 -0.67 -2.01 -2.89
N PHE A 98 -0.34 -3.23 -3.26
CA PHE A 98 -0.51 -3.76 -4.60
C PHE A 98 -1.65 -4.76 -4.67
N TYR A 99 -2.39 -4.74 -5.77
CA TYR A 99 -3.44 -5.72 -6.04
C TYR A 99 -3.49 -6.07 -7.53
N SER A 100 -3.55 -7.37 -7.82
CA SER A 100 -3.73 -7.93 -9.16
C SER A 100 -5.13 -8.57 -9.23
N PRO A 101 -6.14 -7.89 -9.81
CA PRO A 101 -7.50 -8.42 -9.84
C PRO A 101 -7.64 -9.73 -10.63
N THR A 102 -6.86 -9.90 -11.71
CA THR A 102 -6.96 -11.11 -12.54
C THR A 102 -6.39 -12.33 -11.83
N GLU A 103 -5.30 -12.14 -11.09
CA GLU A 103 -4.61 -13.22 -10.38
C GLU A 103 -5.11 -13.40 -8.93
N GLY A 104 -5.92 -12.47 -8.43
CA GLY A 104 -6.46 -12.51 -7.07
C GLY A 104 -5.40 -12.42 -5.98
N CYS A 105 -4.26 -11.78 -6.26
CA CYS A 105 -3.15 -11.66 -5.32
C CYS A 105 -2.85 -10.20 -4.97
N SER A 106 -2.23 -10.00 -3.82
CA SER A 106 -1.88 -8.68 -3.29
C SER A 106 -0.52 -8.70 -2.64
N ALA A 107 0.01 -7.52 -2.34
CA ALA A 107 1.24 -7.35 -1.59
C ALA A 107 1.31 -5.95 -0.99
N TRP A 108 2.26 -5.70 -0.09
CA TRP A 108 2.50 -4.35 0.42
C TRP A 108 3.97 -4.08 0.70
N ILE A 109 4.30 -2.79 0.84
CA ILE A 109 5.62 -2.30 1.24
C ILE A 109 5.51 -1.01 2.04
N GLY A 110 6.27 -0.91 3.14
CA GLY A 110 6.51 0.34 3.87
C GLY A 110 7.56 1.21 3.16
N ILE A 111 7.22 2.46 2.86
CA ILE A 111 8.08 3.35 2.08
C ILE A 111 9.31 3.77 2.88
N GLU A 112 9.13 4.09 4.15
CA GLU A 112 10.23 4.47 5.05
C GLU A 112 11.22 3.33 5.22
N GLU A 113 10.75 2.11 5.47
CA GLU A 113 11.54 0.89 5.62
C GLU A 113 12.29 0.57 4.34
N HIS A 114 11.60 0.69 3.20
CA HIS A 114 12.22 0.49 1.90
C HIS A 114 13.37 1.44 1.64
N ILE A 115 13.15 2.74 1.88
CA ILE A 115 14.18 3.76 1.71
C ILE A 115 15.37 3.52 2.65
N LYS A 116 15.11 3.17 3.92
CA LYS A 116 16.16 2.81 4.88
C LYS A 116 16.96 1.62 4.37
N ASN A 117 16.32 0.60 3.83
CA ASN A 117 16.97 -0.58 3.28
C ASN A 117 17.84 -0.25 2.05
N LEU A 118 17.36 0.59 1.14
CA LEU A 118 18.13 1.04 -0.02
C LEU A 118 19.40 1.80 0.42
N LYS A 119 19.26 2.72 1.38
CA LYS A 119 20.39 3.46 1.95
C LYS A 119 21.41 2.54 2.61
N TYR A 120 20.95 1.58 3.41
CA TYR A 120 21.83 0.60 4.06
C TYR A 120 22.67 -0.20 3.05
N HIS A 121 22.09 -0.54 1.90
CA HIS A 121 22.77 -1.28 0.83
C HIS A 121 23.41 -0.38 -0.25
N ASN A 122 23.51 0.94 -0.03
CA ASN A 122 24.03 1.91 -1.01
C ASN A 122 23.36 1.83 -2.40
N LYS A 123 22.04 1.56 -2.44
CA LYS A 123 21.23 1.54 -3.67
C LYS A 123 20.58 2.90 -3.94
N PRO A 124 20.36 3.28 -5.22
CA PRO A 124 19.72 4.54 -5.57
C PRO A 124 18.24 4.57 -5.14
N LEU A 125 17.74 5.73 -4.69
CA LEU A 125 16.36 5.88 -4.20
C LEU A 125 15.29 5.74 -5.29
N LEU A 126 15.63 6.07 -6.54
CA LEU A 126 14.77 5.88 -7.71
C LEU A 126 14.84 4.46 -8.28
N SER A 127 15.31 3.48 -7.49
CA SER A 127 15.24 2.08 -7.91
C SER A 127 13.78 1.62 -8.02
N ARG A 128 13.52 0.67 -8.93
CA ARG A 128 12.25 -0.05 -8.95
C ARG A 128 11.96 -0.68 -7.59
N ILE A 129 10.74 -0.52 -7.12
CA ILE A 129 10.23 -1.21 -5.94
C ILE A 129 9.82 -2.61 -6.38
N GLU A 130 10.32 -3.63 -5.70
CA GLU A 130 9.92 -5.02 -5.91
C GLU A 130 9.46 -5.63 -4.58
N VAL A 131 8.26 -6.21 -4.59
CA VAL A 131 7.76 -6.96 -3.44
C VAL A 131 7.78 -8.45 -3.77
N ASN A 132 8.67 -9.16 -3.08
CA ASN A 132 8.82 -10.61 -3.11
C ASN A 132 8.34 -11.20 -1.77
N ASN A 133 8.30 -12.52 -1.65
CA ASN A 133 7.91 -13.26 -0.43
C ASN A 133 8.91 -13.19 0.75
N GLU A 134 9.95 -12.35 0.72
CA GLU A 134 11.01 -12.35 1.74
C GLU A 134 11.26 -10.95 2.32
N GLY A 135 11.35 -10.87 3.66
CA GLY A 135 11.61 -9.62 4.40
C GLY A 135 10.34 -8.92 4.90
N TYR A 136 10.43 -7.60 5.12
CA TYR A 136 9.29 -6.75 5.52
C TYR A 136 8.29 -6.48 4.37
N ASN A 137 8.62 -6.91 3.16
CA ASN A 137 7.71 -6.93 2.03
C ASN A 137 7.05 -8.30 1.99
N LYS A 138 5.71 -8.34 1.96
CA LYS A 138 4.97 -9.60 1.97
C LYS A 138 3.96 -9.65 0.82
N VAL A 139 3.85 -10.83 0.22
CA VAL A 139 2.75 -11.18 -0.70
C VAL A 139 1.61 -11.73 0.15
N GLY A 140 0.41 -11.28 -0.14
CA GLY A 140 -0.67 -11.23 0.84
C GLY A 140 -0.51 -10.02 1.76
N ILE A 141 -1.64 -9.44 2.15
CA ILE A 141 -1.67 -8.39 3.17
C ILE A 141 -2.21 -9.06 4.42
N ASP A 142 -1.34 -9.19 5.41
CA ASP A 142 -1.73 -9.49 6.79
C ASP A 142 -1.69 -8.18 7.57
N LEU A 143 -2.80 -7.84 8.22
CA LEU A 143 -2.89 -6.60 8.98
C LEU A 143 -2.21 -6.72 10.35
N ASP A 144 -2.06 -7.92 10.89
CA ASP A 144 -1.30 -8.13 12.11
C ASP A 144 0.19 -7.85 11.88
N ASP A 145 0.72 -8.24 10.71
CA ASP A 145 2.10 -7.91 10.31
C ASP A 145 2.34 -6.40 10.23
N LEU A 146 1.36 -5.65 9.71
CA LEU A 146 1.40 -4.19 9.68
C LEU A 146 1.28 -3.60 11.08
N LYS A 147 0.41 -4.17 11.93
CA LYS A 147 0.22 -3.75 13.32
C LYS A 147 1.52 -3.91 14.12
N GLU A 148 2.19 -5.07 13.99
CA GLU A 148 3.48 -5.36 14.62
C GLU A 148 4.57 -4.41 14.13
N LEU A 149 4.75 -4.28 12.80
CA LEU A 149 5.83 -3.47 12.22
C LEU A 149 5.79 -2.02 12.69
N TYR A 150 4.60 -1.43 12.76
CA TYR A 150 4.42 -0.03 13.13
C TYR A 150 4.17 0.17 14.63
N GLY A 151 4.40 -0.87 15.45
CA GLY A 151 4.35 -0.77 16.91
C GLY A 151 2.97 -0.41 17.43
N TYR A 152 1.93 -0.94 16.78
CA TYR A 152 0.54 -0.81 17.19
C TYR A 152 0.09 -1.97 18.10
N GLU A 153 1.04 -2.79 18.57
CA GLU A 153 0.89 -3.67 19.72
C GLU A 153 0.85 -2.88 21.04
N VAL A 154 0.12 -3.42 22.03
CA VAL A 154 0.07 -2.94 23.41
C VAL A 154 0.70 -3.98 24.32
#